data_AF-A0A942G0P3-F1
#
_entry.id   AF-A0A942G0P3-F1
#
_cell.length_a   1.000
_cell.length_b   1.000
_cell.length_c   1.000
_cell.angle_alpha   90.00
_cell.angle_beta   90.00
_cell.angle_gamma   90.00
#
_symmetry.space_group_name_H-M   'P 1'
#
loop_
_entity.id
_entity.type
_entity.pdbx_description
1 polymer ?
#
loop_
_entity_poly.entity_id
_entity_poly.type
_entity_poly.pdbx_seq_one_letter_code
_entity_poly.pdbx_strand_id
1 'polypeptide(L)'
;MKLNPFNKKSAGYFDKVKADHDQLSRQLAAVKKELIEAEEQHAREHDKQTRLRDAGGSMSMNVPPAASAHWPVFTAAHQRVDQLKSQVTSLEGQMRPLQRVLNAPEAFAQARKTLDELIAQSKASTANVETTDAQIAKLNKRIADLEARIAAETKSASQTLLEGEGEFVVPESLTKLEVELRIARSSLADLQSRRDTASSKLGDLPAGIREAERTFIHCRADVAEIELYEQLMPVMSAVARASAARRETSYRHDESRFEIEIPRELVEIAQAALAEEVPAT
;
A
#
# COMPACT_ATOMS: atom_id res chain seq x y z
N MET A 1 -29.76 -36.98 15.82
CA MET A 1 -30.15 -35.56 15.73
C MET A 1 -29.09 -34.83 14.92
N LYS A 2 -29.43 -34.34 13.71
CA LYS A 2 -28.54 -33.52 12.89
C LYS A 2 -28.45 -32.13 13.52
N LEU A 3 -27.38 -31.85 14.25
CA LEU A 3 -27.02 -30.47 14.57
C LEU A 3 -26.46 -29.85 13.29
N ASN A 4 -27.23 -29.00 12.63
CA ASN A 4 -26.73 -28.06 11.63
C ASN A 4 -26.06 -26.90 12.40
N PRO A 5 -24.72 -26.76 12.35
CA PRO A 5 -24.04 -25.66 13.03
C PRO A 5 -24.07 -24.34 12.25
N PHE A 6 -24.58 -24.34 11.02
CA PHE A 6 -24.54 -23.19 10.11
C PHE A 6 -25.79 -22.31 10.12
N ASN A 7 -26.69 -22.47 11.11
CA ASN A 7 -27.90 -21.67 11.16
C ASN A 7 -28.02 -20.97 12.51
N LYS A 8 -27.43 -19.78 12.61
CA LYS A 8 -27.91 -18.66 13.40
C LYS A 8 -27.17 -17.40 12.97
N LYS A 9 -27.95 -16.36 12.66
CA LYS A 9 -27.51 -14.98 12.44
C LYS A 9 -26.89 -14.41 13.72
N SER A 10 -25.72 -14.89 14.12
CA SER A 10 -24.88 -14.17 15.07
C SER A 10 -24.29 -12.97 14.33
N ALA A 11 -24.23 -11.81 14.99
CA ALA A 11 -23.38 -10.71 14.51
C ALA A 11 -21.99 -11.29 14.21
N GLY A 12 -21.49 -11.09 12.99
CA GLY A 12 -20.25 -11.71 12.52
C GLY A 12 -19.06 -11.31 13.40
N TYR A 13 -17.96 -12.04 13.31
CA TYR A 13 -16.71 -11.67 13.98
C TYR A 13 -16.31 -10.22 13.63
N PHE A 14 -16.44 -9.84 12.35
CA PHE A 14 -16.15 -8.48 11.89
C PHE A 14 -17.07 -7.42 12.53
N ASP A 15 -18.38 -7.68 12.60
CA ASP A 15 -19.34 -6.77 13.25
C ASP A 15 -19.04 -6.58 14.74
N LYS A 16 -18.61 -7.65 15.42
CA LYS A 16 -18.21 -7.58 16.82
C LYS A 16 -16.95 -6.73 16.98
N VAL A 17 -15.92 -6.95 16.16
CA VAL A 17 -14.69 -6.15 16.17
C VAL A 17 -14.99 -4.67 15.93
N LYS A 18 -15.93 -4.37 15.02
CA LYS A 18 -16.39 -3.01 14.76
C LYS A 18 -17.07 -2.39 15.99
N ALA A 19 -17.97 -3.12 16.64
CA ALA A 19 -18.63 -2.66 17.86
C ALA A 19 -17.64 -2.41 19.01
N ASP A 20 -16.67 -3.32 19.20
CA ASP A 20 -15.62 -3.19 20.22
C ASP A 20 -14.72 -1.97 19.94
N HIS A 21 -14.35 -1.74 18.67
CA HIS A 21 -13.60 -0.55 18.25
C HIS A 21 -14.39 0.74 18.51
N ASP A 22 -15.67 0.79 18.15
CA ASP A 22 -16.53 1.96 18.38
C ASP A 22 -16.69 2.25 19.87
N GLN A 23 -16.81 1.22 20.71
CA GLN A 23 -16.87 1.36 22.15
C GLN A 23 -15.55 1.94 22.71
N LEU A 24 -14.40 1.37 22.34
CA LEU A 24 -13.09 1.86 22.76
C LEU A 24 -12.84 3.30 22.26
N SER A 25 -13.28 3.62 21.04
CA SER A 25 -13.17 4.97 20.49
C SER A 25 -13.95 5.99 21.32
N ARG A 26 -15.16 5.63 21.80
CA ARG A 26 -15.95 6.52 22.68
C ARG A 26 -15.28 6.70 24.04
N GLN A 27 -14.72 5.62 24.61
CA GLN A 27 -13.98 5.68 25.87
C GLN A 27 -12.72 6.55 25.74
N LEU A 28 -11.96 6.38 24.67
CA LEU A 28 -10.77 7.18 24.39
C LEU A 28 -11.12 8.65 24.25
N ALA A 29 -12.20 8.98 23.55
CA ALA A 29 -12.66 10.37 23.42
C ALA A 29 -13.06 10.98 24.78
N ALA A 30 -13.73 10.21 25.65
CA ALA A 30 -14.06 10.64 27.00
C ALA A 30 -12.81 10.87 27.86
N VAL A 31 -11.88 9.92 27.90
CA VAL A 31 -10.63 10.03 28.68
C VAL A 31 -9.75 11.17 28.16
N LYS A 32 -9.67 11.39 26.83
CA LYS A 32 -8.94 12.53 26.27
C LYS A 32 -9.55 13.86 26.69
N LYS A 33 -10.87 13.96 26.77
CA LYS A 33 -11.54 15.16 27.29
C LYS A 33 -11.21 15.37 28.78
N GLU A 34 -11.29 14.33 29.59
CA GLU A 34 -10.91 14.40 31.01
C GLU A 34 -9.42 14.74 31.20
N LEU A 35 -8.55 14.26 30.32
CA LEU A 35 -7.12 14.60 30.33
C LEU A 35 -6.90 16.09 30.10
N ILE A 36 -7.59 16.70 29.14
CA ILE A 36 -7.49 18.14 28.88
C ILE A 36 -7.93 18.93 30.12
N GLU A 37 -9.06 18.56 30.73
CA GLU A 37 -9.57 19.21 31.95
C GLU A 37 -8.58 19.04 33.12
N ALA A 38 -7.98 17.85 33.27
CA ALA A 38 -6.99 17.58 34.31
C ALA A 38 -5.66 18.31 34.07
N GLU A 39 -5.22 18.47 32.83
CA GLU A 39 -4.02 19.23 32.46
C GLU A 39 -4.20 20.73 32.74
N GLU A 40 -5.39 21.29 32.44
CA GLU A 40 -5.74 22.66 32.83
C GLU A 40 -5.75 22.84 34.35
N GLN A 41 -6.34 21.88 35.09
CA GLN A 41 -6.33 21.92 36.55
C GLN A 41 -4.92 21.83 37.11
N HIS A 42 -4.10 20.91 36.62
CA HIS A 42 -2.71 20.77 37.01
C HIS A 42 -1.90 22.04 36.72
N ALA A 43 -2.11 22.69 35.57
CA ALA A 43 -1.47 23.97 35.26
C ALA A 43 -1.86 25.08 36.27
N ARG A 44 -3.15 25.16 36.64
CA ARG A 44 -3.61 26.11 37.68
C ARG A 44 -2.97 25.84 39.04
N GLU A 45 -2.89 24.58 39.45
CA GLU A 45 -2.26 24.20 40.72
C GLU A 45 -0.75 24.38 40.70
N HIS A 46 -0.10 24.17 39.55
CA HIS A 46 1.32 24.46 39.32
C HIS A 46 1.62 25.96 39.48
N ASP A 47 0.83 26.82 38.84
CA ASP A 47 0.98 28.28 38.95
C ASP A 47 0.78 28.76 40.39
N LYS A 48 -0.23 28.21 41.08
CA LYS A 48 -0.49 28.51 42.48
C LYS A 48 0.64 28.04 43.39
N GLN A 49 1.16 26.82 43.18
CA GLN A 49 2.31 26.31 43.93
C GLN A 49 3.55 27.19 43.73
N THR A 50 3.77 27.65 42.50
CA THR A 50 4.88 28.55 42.14
C THR A 50 4.75 29.88 42.86
N ARG A 51 3.56 30.53 42.81
CA ARG A 51 3.29 31.78 43.53
C ARG A 51 3.46 31.63 45.05
N LEU A 52 2.98 30.54 45.64
CA LEU A 52 3.13 30.28 47.08
C LEU A 52 4.59 30.09 47.49
N ARG A 53 5.41 29.51 46.60
CA ARG A 53 6.86 29.37 46.80
C ARG A 53 7.56 30.72 46.70
N ASP A 54 7.21 31.52 45.69
CA ASP A 54 7.83 32.83 45.42
C ASP A 54 7.47 33.88 46.48
N ALA A 55 6.29 33.77 47.11
CA ALA A 55 5.86 34.62 48.21
C ALA A 55 6.78 34.53 49.45
N GLY A 56 7.54 33.44 49.59
CA GLY A 56 8.58 33.31 50.63
C GLY A 56 9.85 34.13 50.38
N GLY A 57 9.96 34.77 49.21
CA GLY A 57 11.16 35.43 48.72
C GLY A 57 12.08 34.46 47.97
N SER A 58 12.55 34.86 46.79
CA SER A 58 13.38 34.03 45.90
C SER A 58 14.73 33.61 46.50
N MET A 59 15.16 34.24 47.60
CA MET A 59 16.39 33.92 48.33
C MET A 59 16.15 33.14 49.63
N SER A 60 14.90 32.80 49.97
CA SER A 60 14.60 31.98 51.14
C SER A 60 14.96 30.51 50.86
N MET A 61 15.82 29.92 51.69
CA MET A 61 16.12 28.47 51.64
C MET A 61 14.98 27.61 52.22
N ASN A 62 13.98 28.21 52.87
CA ASN A 62 12.87 27.50 53.49
C ASN A 62 11.60 27.57 52.64
N VAL A 63 10.95 26.42 52.45
CA VAL A 63 9.63 26.33 51.79
C VAL A 63 8.56 26.96 52.69
N PRO A 64 7.78 27.95 52.20
CA PRO A 64 6.71 28.55 52.99
C PRO A 64 5.68 27.50 53.47
N PRO A 65 5.15 27.61 54.71
CA PRO A 65 4.16 26.66 55.23
C PRO A 65 2.94 26.48 54.31
N ALA A 66 2.48 27.55 53.66
CA ALA A 66 1.37 27.50 52.71
C ALA A 66 1.72 26.69 51.44
N ALA A 67 2.96 26.78 50.94
CA ALA A 67 3.42 25.98 49.80
C ALA A 67 3.59 24.50 50.19
N SER A 68 4.03 24.22 51.41
CA SER A 68 4.11 22.84 51.95
C SER A 68 2.73 22.21 52.10
N ALA A 69 1.74 22.95 52.63
CA ALA A 69 0.37 22.47 52.77
C ALA A 69 -0.34 22.24 51.42
N HIS A 70 0.05 22.98 50.38
CA HIS A 70 -0.50 22.87 49.04
C HIS A 70 0.13 21.74 48.19
N TRP A 71 1.34 21.30 48.56
CA TRP A 71 2.09 20.27 47.83
C TRP A 71 1.32 18.96 47.57
N PRO A 72 0.54 18.41 48.52
CA PRO A 72 -0.29 17.22 48.26
C PRO A 72 -1.34 17.43 47.16
N VAL A 73 -1.89 18.64 47.01
CA VAL A 73 -2.90 18.95 45.99
C VAL A 73 -2.26 18.98 44.60
N PHE A 74 -1.11 19.65 44.48
CA PHE A 74 -0.34 19.67 43.23
C PHE A 74 0.09 18.26 42.80
N THR A 75 0.63 17.47 43.73
CA THR A 75 1.07 16.09 43.43
C THR A 75 -0.10 15.18 43.07
N ALA A 76 -1.26 15.30 43.71
CA ALA A 76 -2.46 14.57 43.33
C ALA A 76 -2.97 14.96 41.93
N ALA A 77 -2.92 16.25 41.57
CA ALA A 77 -3.27 16.72 40.22
C ALA A 77 -2.31 16.16 39.16
N HIS A 78 -1.00 16.13 39.46
CA HIS A 78 0.01 15.56 38.57
C HIS A 78 -0.20 14.04 38.37
N GLN A 79 -0.39 13.29 39.46
CA GLN A 79 -0.67 11.85 39.42
C GLN A 79 -1.94 11.53 38.60
N ARG A 80 -2.97 12.38 38.70
CA ARG A 80 -4.19 12.24 37.90
C ARG A 80 -3.91 12.39 36.40
N VAL A 81 -3.09 13.37 36.01
CA VAL A 81 -2.68 13.56 34.60
C VAL A 81 -1.91 12.33 34.10
N ASP A 82 -0.96 11.83 34.88
CA ASP A 82 -0.16 10.65 34.49
C ASP A 82 -1.02 9.39 34.36
N GLN A 83 -1.99 9.19 35.27
CA GLN A 83 -2.93 8.08 35.20
C GLN A 83 -3.79 8.17 33.93
N LEU A 84 -4.32 9.34 33.58
CA LEU A 84 -5.11 9.55 32.37
C LEU A 84 -4.27 9.35 31.10
N LYS A 85 -3.01 9.82 31.08
CA LYS A 85 -2.07 9.55 29.98
C LYS A 85 -1.82 8.06 29.79
N SER A 86 -1.59 7.32 30.87
CA SER A 86 -1.42 5.87 30.84
C SER A 86 -2.68 5.16 30.29
N GLN A 87 -3.87 5.60 30.70
CA GLN A 87 -5.14 5.08 30.17
C GLN A 87 -5.30 5.36 28.67
N VAL A 88 -4.96 6.56 28.20
CA VAL A 88 -4.97 6.90 26.76
C VAL A 88 -4.07 5.94 25.98
N THR A 89 -2.82 5.76 26.41
CA THR A 89 -1.88 4.84 25.75
C THR A 89 -2.39 3.38 25.76
N SER A 90 -2.98 2.94 26.88
CA SER A 90 -3.56 1.60 26.99
C SER A 90 -4.72 1.40 26.02
N LEU A 91 -5.65 2.37 25.94
CA LEU A 91 -6.79 2.31 25.03
C LEU A 91 -6.34 2.35 23.56
N GLU A 92 -5.37 3.21 23.21
CA GLU A 92 -4.79 3.25 21.87
C GLU A 92 -4.11 1.91 21.50
N GLY A 93 -3.41 1.30 22.45
CA GLY A 93 -2.83 -0.04 22.29
C GLY A 93 -3.88 -1.13 22.03
N GLN A 94 -5.03 -1.07 22.70
CA GLN A 94 -6.16 -1.99 22.48
C GLN A 94 -6.88 -1.75 21.15
N MET A 95 -6.94 -0.50 20.67
CA MET A 95 -7.59 -0.16 19.40
C MET A 95 -6.77 -0.58 18.17
N ARG A 96 -5.44 -0.47 18.22
CA ARG A 96 -4.54 -0.78 17.08
C ARG A 96 -4.78 -2.15 16.43
N PRO A 97 -4.91 -3.28 17.17
CA PRO A 97 -5.19 -4.57 16.54
C PRO A 97 -6.59 -4.63 15.90
N LEU A 98 -7.60 -3.97 16.48
CA LEU A 98 -8.94 -3.90 15.90
C LEU A 98 -8.94 -3.10 14.59
N GLN A 99 -8.18 -2.00 14.54
CA GLN A 99 -8.02 -1.20 13.32
C GLN A 99 -7.40 -2.01 12.17
N ARG A 100 -6.44 -2.89 12.44
CA ARG A 100 -5.88 -3.77 11.41
C ARG A 100 -6.97 -4.62 10.76
N VAL A 101 -7.82 -5.24 11.58
CA VAL A 101 -8.94 -6.07 11.10
C VAL A 101 -9.94 -5.23 10.29
N LEU A 102 -10.31 -4.05 10.78
CA LEU A 102 -11.28 -3.19 10.10
C LEU A 102 -10.78 -2.61 8.78
N ASN A 103 -9.48 -2.33 8.68
CA ASN A 103 -8.87 -1.76 7.48
C ASN A 103 -8.49 -2.82 6.43
N ALA A 104 -8.39 -4.10 6.82
CA ALA A 104 -7.94 -5.16 5.92
C ALA A 104 -8.76 -5.30 4.62
N PRO A 105 -10.12 -5.23 4.63
CA PRO A 105 -10.90 -5.33 3.39
C PRO A 105 -10.61 -4.19 2.41
N GLU A 106 -10.48 -2.96 2.92
CA GLU A 106 -10.17 -1.80 2.09
C GLU A 106 -8.72 -1.86 1.56
N ALA A 107 -7.77 -2.24 2.42
CA ALA A 107 -6.38 -2.42 2.03
C ALA A 107 -6.23 -3.49 0.94
N PHE A 108 -6.97 -4.60 1.04
CA PHE A 108 -7.01 -5.64 0.01
C PHE A 108 -7.57 -5.13 -1.32
N ALA A 109 -8.69 -4.39 -1.29
CA ALA A 109 -9.28 -3.81 -2.49
C ALA A 109 -8.32 -2.81 -3.17
N GLN A 110 -7.62 -1.99 -2.39
CA GLN A 110 -6.61 -1.06 -2.90
C GLN A 110 -5.41 -1.80 -3.50
N ALA A 111 -4.86 -2.80 -2.79
CA ALA A 111 -3.71 -3.58 -3.25
C ALA A 111 -4.02 -4.32 -4.57
N ARG A 112 -5.22 -4.89 -4.69
CA ARG A 112 -5.68 -5.52 -5.93
C ARG A 112 -5.74 -4.51 -7.08
N LYS A 113 -6.36 -3.35 -6.84
CA LYS A 113 -6.46 -2.29 -7.85
C LYS A 113 -5.07 -1.83 -8.32
N THR A 114 -4.13 -1.60 -7.40
CA THR A 114 -2.78 -1.18 -7.76
C THR A 114 -2.04 -2.23 -8.58
N LEU A 115 -2.22 -3.51 -8.25
CA LEU A 115 -1.62 -4.62 -9.00
C LEU A 115 -2.20 -4.71 -10.41
N ASP A 116 -3.53 -4.66 -10.54
CA ASP A 116 -4.21 -4.68 -11.82
C ASP A 116 -3.80 -3.49 -12.72
N GLU A 117 -3.66 -2.29 -12.14
CA GLU A 117 -3.21 -1.10 -12.85
C GLU A 117 -1.78 -1.24 -13.36
N LEU A 118 -0.85 -1.77 -12.56
CA LEU A 118 0.54 -1.96 -12.97
C LEU A 118 0.68 -3.02 -14.06
N ILE A 119 -0.08 -4.12 -13.97
CA ILE A 119 -0.13 -5.16 -15.02
C ILE A 119 -0.71 -4.57 -16.32
N ALA A 120 -1.78 -3.78 -16.24
CA ALA A 120 -2.35 -3.11 -17.40
C ALA A 120 -1.35 -2.11 -18.02
N GLN A 121 -0.64 -1.34 -17.19
CA GLN A 121 0.42 -0.43 -17.66
C GLN A 121 1.57 -1.17 -18.34
N SER A 122 1.97 -2.33 -17.83
CA SER A 122 2.99 -3.17 -18.45
C SER A 122 2.54 -3.66 -19.82
N LYS A 123 1.34 -4.25 -19.93
CA LYS A 123 0.77 -4.73 -21.20
C LYS A 123 0.64 -3.60 -22.24
N ALA A 124 0.12 -2.45 -21.81
CA ALA A 124 -0.01 -1.27 -22.68
C ALA A 124 1.36 -0.75 -23.14
N SER A 125 2.36 -0.70 -22.25
CA SER A 125 3.69 -0.22 -22.60
C SER A 125 4.42 -1.19 -23.54
N THR A 126 4.26 -2.50 -23.35
CA THR A 126 4.80 -3.53 -24.27
C THR A 126 4.20 -3.38 -25.67
N ALA A 127 2.88 -3.25 -25.77
CA ALA A 127 2.21 -3.00 -27.06
C ALA A 127 2.67 -1.69 -27.71
N ASN A 128 2.90 -0.64 -26.93
CA ASN A 128 3.43 0.63 -27.44
C ASN A 128 4.86 0.49 -27.99
N VAL A 129 5.71 -0.30 -27.34
CA VAL A 129 7.06 -0.58 -27.86
C VAL A 129 6.98 -1.40 -29.15
N GLU A 130 6.18 -2.46 -29.19
CA GLU A 130 6.00 -3.28 -30.40
C GLU A 130 5.48 -2.47 -31.59
N THR A 131 4.49 -1.60 -31.37
CA THR A 131 3.95 -0.73 -32.42
C THR A 131 4.98 0.31 -32.89
N THR A 132 5.78 0.85 -31.98
CA THR A 132 6.86 1.79 -32.33
C THR A 132 7.98 1.09 -33.10
N ASP A 133 8.38 -0.12 -32.68
CA ASP A 133 9.38 -0.93 -33.38
C ASP A 133 8.91 -1.27 -34.81
N ALA A 134 7.62 -1.58 -35.00
CA ALA A 134 7.05 -1.79 -36.33
C ALA A 134 7.06 -0.52 -37.21
N GLN A 135 6.84 0.65 -36.62
CA GLN A 135 6.94 1.94 -37.33
C GLN A 135 8.39 2.26 -37.71
N ILE A 136 9.34 2.02 -36.80
CA ILE A 136 10.78 2.17 -37.05
C ILE A 136 11.21 1.27 -38.21
N ALA A 137 10.78 0.00 -38.22
CA ALA A 137 11.10 -0.93 -39.31
C ALA A 137 10.57 -0.44 -40.67
N LYS A 138 9.34 0.10 -40.71
CA LYS A 138 8.76 0.69 -41.93
C LYS A 138 9.52 1.94 -42.39
N LEU A 139 9.90 2.82 -41.47
CA LEU A 139 10.68 4.02 -41.80
C LEU A 139 12.09 3.67 -42.28
N ASN A 140 12.77 2.72 -41.64
CA ASN A 140 14.07 2.24 -42.10
C ASN A 140 14.01 1.70 -43.54
N LYS A 141 12.96 0.93 -43.87
CA LYS A 141 12.75 0.47 -45.25
C LYS A 141 12.55 1.65 -46.22
N ARG A 142 11.72 2.64 -45.86
CA ARG A 142 11.52 3.84 -46.69
C ARG A 142 12.80 4.65 -46.87
N ILE A 143 13.62 4.77 -45.83
CA ILE A 143 14.93 5.44 -45.90
C ILE A 143 15.83 4.72 -46.90
N ALA A 144 15.94 3.39 -46.82
CA ALA A 144 16.74 2.60 -47.76
C ALA A 144 16.24 2.73 -49.21
N ASP A 145 14.91 2.71 -49.41
CA ASP A 145 14.30 2.90 -50.73
C ASP A 145 14.57 4.31 -51.29
N LEU A 146 14.51 5.35 -50.44
CA LEU A 146 14.85 6.74 -50.82
C LEU A 146 16.33 6.89 -51.17
N GLU A 147 17.23 6.30 -50.37
CA GLU A 147 18.67 6.32 -50.64
C GLU A 147 19.00 5.64 -51.98
N ALA A 148 18.36 4.51 -52.29
CA ALA A 148 18.52 3.84 -53.58
C ALA A 148 18.02 4.68 -54.76
N ARG A 149 16.88 5.37 -54.60
CA ARG A 149 16.33 6.27 -55.63
C ARG A 149 17.21 7.49 -55.86
N ILE A 150 17.70 8.12 -54.78
CA ILE A 150 18.65 9.24 -54.87
C ILE A 150 19.91 8.79 -55.62
N ALA A 151 20.48 7.63 -55.28
CA ALA A 151 21.66 7.12 -55.97
C ALA A 151 21.41 6.89 -57.47
N ALA A 152 20.26 6.32 -57.84
CA ALA A 152 19.89 6.11 -59.24
C ALA A 152 19.69 7.43 -59.99
N GLU A 153 19.02 8.40 -59.38
CA GLU A 153 18.73 9.70 -59.97
C GLU A 153 19.99 10.57 -60.10
N THR A 154 20.85 10.59 -59.09
CA THR A 154 22.18 11.22 -59.16
C THR A 154 23.01 10.63 -60.29
N LYS A 155 22.97 9.30 -60.48
CA LYS A 155 23.65 8.64 -61.60
C LYS A 155 23.09 9.10 -62.94
N SER A 156 21.76 9.13 -63.09
CA SER A 156 21.11 9.63 -64.31
C SER A 156 21.47 11.08 -64.59
N ALA A 157 21.41 11.96 -63.58
CA ALA A 157 21.75 13.37 -63.72
C ALA A 157 23.23 13.56 -64.12
N SER A 158 24.13 12.75 -63.56
CA SER A 158 25.56 12.79 -63.91
C SER A 158 25.81 12.36 -65.36
N GLN A 159 25.04 11.40 -65.89
CA GLN A 159 25.12 11.00 -67.30
C GLN A 159 24.65 12.12 -68.22
N THR A 160 23.53 12.77 -67.87
CA THR A 160 23.03 13.94 -68.64
C THR A 160 24.02 15.10 -68.63
N LEU A 161 24.74 15.31 -67.53
CA LEU A 161 25.81 16.32 -67.45
C LEU A 161 26.97 15.99 -68.40
N LEU A 162 27.37 14.71 -68.46
CA LEU A 162 28.46 14.27 -69.34
C LEU A 162 28.10 14.31 -70.82
N GLU A 163 26.82 14.12 -71.16
CA GLU A 163 26.33 14.05 -72.55
C GLU A 163 25.85 15.41 -73.11
N GLY A 164 25.53 16.39 -72.26
CA GLY A 164 24.98 17.69 -72.66
C GLY A 164 26.02 18.80 -72.77
N GLU A 165 26.06 19.52 -73.90
CA GLU A 165 26.92 20.70 -74.12
C GLU A 165 26.31 22.03 -73.57
N GLY A 166 25.64 21.99 -72.41
CA GLY A 166 24.91 23.14 -71.84
C GLY A 166 25.08 23.34 -70.33
N GLU A 167 24.49 24.41 -69.79
CA GLU A 167 24.50 24.70 -68.34
C GLU A 167 23.70 23.64 -67.57
N PHE A 168 24.36 22.98 -66.61
CA PHE A 168 23.76 21.89 -65.84
C PHE A 168 22.82 22.41 -64.74
N VAL A 169 21.58 21.93 -64.75
CA VAL A 169 20.58 22.22 -63.72
C VAL A 169 20.29 20.94 -62.94
N VAL A 170 20.35 21.01 -61.61
CA VAL A 170 20.03 19.87 -60.74
C VAL A 170 18.54 19.52 -60.87
N PRO A 171 18.17 18.24 -61.10
CA PRO A 171 16.78 17.83 -61.17
C PRO A 171 16.01 18.15 -59.89
N GLU A 172 14.83 18.77 -59.99
CA GLU A 172 13.95 19.05 -58.84
C GLU A 172 13.49 17.77 -58.12
N SER A 173 13.43 16.65 -58.83
CA SER A 173 13.12 15.35 -58.25
C SER A 173 14.18 14.90 -57.25
N LEU A 174 15.46 15.15 -57.54
CA LEU A 174 16.57 14.85 -56.65
C LEU A 174 16.47 15.69 -55.36
N THR A 175 16.21 16.99 -55.48
CA THR A 175 16.07 17.86 -54.30
C THR A 175 14.85 17.49 -53.45
N LYS A 176 13.73 17.09 -54.07
CA LYS A 176 12.55 16.56 -53.35
C LYS A 176 12.88 15.28 -52.59
N LEU A 177 13.57 14.33 -53.21
CA LEU A 177 13.97 13.08 -52.55
C LEU A 177 14.92 13.31 -51.37
N GLU A 178 15.89 14.24 -51.50
CA GLU A 178 16.80 14.59 -50.41
C GLU A 178 16.07 15.22 -49.21
N VAL A 179 15.09 16.10 -49.47
CA VAL A 179 14.24 16.67 -48.41
C VAL A 179 13.40 15.58 -47.74
N GLU A 180 12.78 14.69 -48.51
CA GLU A 180 12.04 13.55 -47.97
C GLU A 180 12.93 12.64 -47.09
N LEU A 181 14.15 12.36 -47.54
CA LEU A 181 15.13 11.57 -46.78
C LEU A 181 15.48 12.25 -45.45
N ARG A 182 15.69 13.58 -45.46
CA ARG A 182 15.98 14.34 -44.23
C ARG A 182 14.83 14.27 -43.24
N ILE A 183 13.58 14.44 -43.70
CA ILE A 183 12.37 14.33 -42.87
C ILE A 183 12.20 12.90 -42.34
N ALA A 184 12.47 11.88 -43.16
CA ALA A 184 12.37 10.49 -42.75
C ALA A 184 13.40 10.16 -41.66
N ARG A 185 14.64 10.64 -41.80
CA ARG A 185 15.71 10.45 -40.78
C ARG A 185 15.41 11.18 -39.48
N SER A 186 14.87 12.40 -39.51
CA SER A 186 14.47 13.10 -38.27
C SER A 186 13.31 12.37 -37.58
N SER A 187 12.32 11.92 -38.36
CA SER A 187 11.19 11.14 -37.84
C SER A 187 11.64 9.81 -37.22
N LEU A 188 12.65 9.16 -37.81
CA LEU A 188 13.26 7.95 -37.24
C LEU A 188 13.90 8.23 -35.88
N ALA A 189 14.71 9.28 -35.76
CA ALA A 189 15.35 9.67 -34.51
C ALA A 189 14.31 9.96 -33.41
N ASP A 190 13.21 10.64 -33.76
CA ASP A 190 12.11 10.91 -32.84
C ASP A 190 11.42 9.62 -32.37
N LEU A 191 11.17 8.65 -33.28
CA LEU A 191 10.59 7.37 -32.90
C LEU A 191 11.55 6.53 -32.04
N GLN A 192 12.85 6.53 -32.34
CA GLN A 192 13.86 5.84 -31.53
C GLN A 192 13.91 6.40 -30.10
N SER A 193 13.91 7.73 -29.96
CA SER A 193 13.85 8.39 -28.65
C SER A 193 12.59 8.03 -27.86
N ARG A 194 11.42 8.00 -28.52
CA ARG A 194 10.15 7.55 -27.90
C ARG A 194 10.22 6.08 -27.48
N ARG A 195 10.78 5.21 -28.32
CA ARG A 195 10.95 3.78 -28.06
C ARG A 195 11.86 3.55 -26.86
N ASP A 196 12.97 4.26 -26.77
CA ASP A 196 13.91 4.12 -25.65
C ASP A 196 13.31 4.63 -24.34
N THR A 197 12.56 5.74 -24.40
CA THR A 197 11.81 6.24 -23.24
C THR A 197 10.76 5.24 -22.77
N ALA A 198 10.01 4.62 -23.68
CA ALA A 198 9.02 3.60 -23.36
C ALA A 198 9.67 2.31 -22.83
N SER A 199 10.80 1.89 -23.41
CA SER A 199 11.57 0.71 -22.99
C SER A 199 12.18 0.90 -21.60
N SER A 200 12.65 2.10 -21.27
CA SER A 200 13.14 2.45 -19.94
C SER A 200 12.02 2.29 -18.89
N LYS A 201 10.84 2.85 -19.15
CA LYS A 201 9.67 2.70 -18.28
C LYS A 201 9.25 1.24 -18.09
N LEU A 202 9.32 0.44 -19.16
CA LEU A 202 9.10 -1.01 -19.07
C LEU A 202 10.12 -1.73 -18.18
N GLY A 203 11.36 -1.25 -18.11
CA GLY A 203 12.39 -1.79 -17.23
C GLY A 203 12.07 -1.64 -15.74
N ASP A 204 11.39 -0.56 -15.35
CA ASP A 204 11.06 -0.27 -13.95
C ASP A 204 9.80 -1.00 -13.45
N LEU A 205 8.83 -1.26 -14.34
CA LEU A 205 7.54 -1.87 -14.00
C LEU A 205 7.63 -3.26 -13.33
N PRO A 206 8.53 -4.19 -13.71
CA PRO A 206 8.64 -5.50 -13.07
C PRO A 206 8.99 -5.46 -11.58
N ALA A 207 9.73 -4.44 -11.12
CA ALA A 207 10.00 -4.27 -9.70
C ALA A 207 8.75 -3.79 -8.95
N GLY A 208 8.02 -2.83 -9.54
CA GLY A 208 6.75 -2.33 -8.99
C GLY A 208 5.68 -3.41 -8.91
N ILE A 209 5.53 -4.24 -9.95
CA ILE A 209 4.58 -5.37 -9.98
C ILE A 209 4.90 -6.35 -8.86
N ARG A 210 6.16 -6.77 -8.70
CA ARG A 210 6.55 -7.70 -7.62
C ARG A 210 6.25 -7.17 -6.23
N GLU A 211 6.40 -5.87 -6.00
CA GLU A 211 6.09 -5.26 -4.70
C GLU A 211 4.58 -5.14 -4.47
N ALA A 212 3.82 -4.79 -5.52
CA ALA A 212 2.36 -4.79 -5.47
C ALA A 212 1.79 -6.19 -5.23
N GLU A 213 2.36 -7.23 -5.85
CA GLU A 213 2.02 -8.64 -5.62
C GLU A 213 2.25 -9.06 -4.17
N ARG A 214 3.40 -8.71 -3.58
CA ARG A 214 3.68 -8.99 -2.17
C ARG A 214 2.65 -8.33 -1.25
N THR A 215 2.36 -7.05 -1.50
CA THR A 215 1.36 -6.29 -0.74
C THR A 215 -0.02 -6.93 -0.86
N PHE A 216 -0.42 -7.30 -2.07
CA PHE A 216 -1.66 -8.02 -2.34
C PHE A 216 -1.75 -9.35 -1.57
N ILE A 217 -0.68 -10.16 -1.58
CA ILE A 217 -0.62 -11.44 -0.86
C ILE A 217 -0.77 -11.22 0.65
N HIS A 218 -0.13 -10.19 1.22
CA HIS A 218 -0.26 -9.85 2.63
C HIS A 218 -1.68 -9.40 3.00
N CYS A 219 -2.28 -8.49 2.23
CA CYS A 219 -3.65 -8.04 2.49
C CYS A 219 -4.66 -9.17 2.32
N ARG A 220 -4.44 -10.07 1.35
CA ARG A 220 -5.27 -11.27 1.17
C ARG A 220 -5.22 -12.17 2.40
N ALA A 221 -4.03 -12.41 2.95
CA ALA A 221 -3.88 -13.23 4.14
C ALA A 221 -4.68 -12.64 5.32
N ASP A 222 -4.64 -11.32 5.51
CA ASP A 222 -5.42 -10.64 6.54
C ASP A 222 -6.93 -10.84 6.34
N VAL A 223 -7.45 -10.73 5.12
CA VAL A 223 -8.87 -10.97 4.82
C VAL A 223 -9.25 -12.44 5.03
N ALA A 224 -8.42 -13.37 4.58
CA ALA A 224 -8.65 -14.81 4.78
C ALA A 224 -8.66 -15.20 6.27
N GLU A 225 -7.83 -14.56 7.10
CA GLU A 225 -7.86 -14.74 8.55
C GLU A 225 -9.20 -14.25 9.14
N ILE A 226 -9.70 -13.10 8.69
CA ILE A 226 -11.00 -12.57 9.15
C ILE A 226 -12.14 -13.53 8.80
N GLU A 227 -12.17 -14.01 7.55
CA GLU A 227 -13.15 -15.00 7.09
C GLU A 227 -13.06 -16.30 7.91
N LEU A 228 -11.85 -16.78 8.20
CA LEU A 228 -11.64 -17.93 9.06
C LEU A 228 -12.24 -17.70 10.46
N TYR A 229 -11.96 -16.56 11.09
CA TYR A 229 -12.52 -16.25 12.40
C TYR A 229 -14.04 -16.18 12.36
N GLU A 230 -14.63 -15.60 11.32
CA GLU A 230 -16.08 -15.59 11.12
C GLU A 230 -16.67 -17.00 11.07
N GLN A 231 -16.05 -17.92 10.31
CA GLN A 231 -16.51 -19.31 10.22
C GLN A 231 -16.25 -20.12 11.49
N LEU A 232 -15.20 -19.77 12.25
CA LEU A 232 -14.81 -20.49 13.46
C LEU A 232 -15.69 -20.12 14.66
N MET A 233 -16.16 -18.86 14.75
CA MET A 233 -16.93 -18.36 15.91
C MET A 233 -18.09 -19.27 16.35
N PRO A 234 -18.93 -19.82 15.47
CA PRO A 234 -20.00 -20.75 15.86
C PRO A 234 -19.49 -22.04 16.52
N VAL A 235 -18.30 -22.51 16.14
CA VAL A 235 -17.71 -23.79 16.57
C VAL A 235 -16.76 -23.63 17.76
N MET A 236 -16.31 -22.40 18.07
CA MET A 236 -15.39 -22.11 19.18
C MET A 236 -15.83 -22.69 20.52
N SER A 237 -17.14 -22.70 20.81
CA SER A 237 -17.66 -23.30 22.04
C SER A 237 -17.42 -24.82 22.13
N ALA A 238 -17.49 -25.53 21.01
CA ALA A 238 -17.21 -26.96 20.92
C ALA A 238 -15.70 -27.23 21.06
N VAL A 239 -14.87 -26.41 20.42
CA VAL A 239 -13.41 -26.49 20.55
C VAL A 239 -12.98 -26.24 22.00
N ALA A 240 -13.50 -25.19 22.63
CA ALA A 240 -13.21 -24.88 24.04
C ALA A 240 -13.63 -26.02 24.97
N ARG A 241 -14.81 -26.61 24.75
CA ARG A 241 -15.27 -27.77 25.51
C ARG A 241 -14.36 -28.99 25.32
N ALA A 242 -13.92 -29.26 24.09
CA ALA A 242 -12.98 -30.35 23.81
C ALA A 242 -11.63 -30.12 24.49
N SER A 243 -11.13 -28.88 24.48
CA SER A 243 -9.89 -28.49 25.16
C SER A 243 -9.97 -28.67 26.68
N ALA A 244 -11.05 -28.18 27.30
CA ALA A 244 -11.30 -28.35 28.73
C ALA A 244 -11.39 -29.83 29.13
N ALA A 245 -12.12 -30.64 28.36
CA ALA A 245 -12.20 -32.09 28.58
C ALA A 245 -10.84 -32.79 28.39
N ARG A 246 -9.98 -32.29 27.48
CA ARG A 246 -8.63 -32.84 27.29
C ARG A 246 -7.73 -32.55 28.49
N ARG A 247 -7.86 -31.37 29.12
CA ARG A 247 -7.12 -31.05 30.36
C ARG A 247 -7.43 -32.04 31.48
N GLU A 248 -8.69 -32.44 31.63
CA GLU A 248 -9.09 -33.41 32.66
C GLU A 248 -8.33 -34.74 32.54
N THR A 249 -7.93 -35.12 31.32
CA THR A 249 -7.19 -36.36 31.04
C THR A 249 -5.69 -36.16 30.86
N SER A 250 -5.23 -34.93 30.66
CA SER A 250 -3.82 -34.58 30.43
C SER A 250 -3.46 -33.27 31.11
N TYR A 251 -2.74 -33.37 32.24
CA TYR A 251 -2.27 -32.22 33.02
C TYR A 251 -1.30 -31.28 32.28
N ARG A 252 -0.75 -31.71 31.14
CA ARG A 252 0.15 -30.90 30.31
C ARG A 252 -0.57 -30.18 29.17
N HIS A 253 -1.86 -30.47 28.95
CA HIS A 253 -2.65 -29.83 27.91
C HIS A 253 -2.92 -28.36 28.27
N ASP A 254 -2.70 -27.44 27.34
CA ASP A 254 -3.03 -26.03 27.52
C ASP A 254 -4.50 -25.81 27.15
N GLU A 255 -5.34 -25.42 28.11
CA GLU A 255 -6.78 -25.19 27.87
C GLU A 255 -7.05 -24.08 26.84
N SER A 256 -6.12 -23.12 26.71
CA SER A 256 -6.24 -21.99 25.79
C SER A 256 -5.94 -22.35 24.32
N ARG A 257 -5.44 -23.57 24.06
CA ARG A 257 -5.03 -23.99 22.72
C ARG A 257 -5.53 -25.39 22.38
N PHE A 258 -6.04 -25.55 21.16
CA PHE A 258 -6.42 -26.85 20.63
C PHE A 258 -5.82 -27.02 19.23
N GLU A 259 -4.94 -28.00 19.06
CA GLU A 259 -4.24 -28.26 17.79
C GLU A 259 -5.09 -29.16 16.90
N ILE A 260 -5.33 -28.71 15.65
CA ILE A 260 -6.09 -29.44 14.64
C ILE A 260 -5.18 -29.61 13.42
N GLU A 261 -4.92 -30.85 13.03
CA GLU A 261 -4.16 -31.16 11.82
C GLU A 261 -5.04 -30.92 10.58
N ILE A 262 -4.55 -30.12 9.64
CA ILE A 262 -5.22 -29.86 8.36
C ILE A 262 -4.79 -30.94 7.37
N PRO A 263 -5.73 -31.70 6.76
CA PRO A 263 -5.41 -32.67 5.72
C PRO A 263 -4.63 -32.03 4.57
N ARG A 264 -3.53 -32.67 4.15
CA ARG A 264 -2.62 -32.16 3.10
C ARG A 264 -3.34 -31.85 1.78
N GLU A 265 -4.30 -32.69 1.40
CA GLU A 265 -5.10 -32.50 0.18
C GLU A 265 -5.85 -31.16 0.19
N LEU A 266 -6.39 -30.75 1.34
CA LEU A 266 -7.07 -29.46 1.49
C LEU A 266 -6.10 -28.29 1.39
N VAL A 267 -4.87 -28.46 1.89
CA VAL A 267 -3.80 -27.45 1.74
C VAL A 267 -3.41 -27.28 0.27
N GLU A 268 -3.25 -28.37 -0.46
CA GLU A 268 -2.88 -28.34 -1.88
C GLU A 268 -3.99 -27.69 -2.75
N ILE A 269 -5.25 -28.02 -2.47
CA ILE A 269 -6.40 -27.36 -3.13
C ILE A 269 -6.43 -25.86 -2.82
N ALA A 270 -6.23 -25.47 -1.57
CA ALA A 270 -6.20 -24.07 -1.17
C ALA A 270 -5.05 -23.30 -1.83
N GLN A 271 -3.86 -23.89 -1.91
CA GLN A 271 -2.71 -23.29 -2.60
C GLN A 271 -2.97 -23.08 -4.10
N ALA A 272 -3.62 -24.06 -4.75
CA ALA A 272 -4.01 -23.92 -6.15
C ALA A 272 -5.02 -22.78 -6.35
N ALA A 273 -6.07 -22.71 -5.52
CA ALA A 273 -7.06 -21.63 -5.58
C ALA A 273 -6.42 -20.25 -5.34
N LEU A 274 -5.52 -20.13 -4.36
CA LEU A 274 -4.78 -18.90 -4.09
C LEU A 274 -3.84 -18.50 -5.23
N ALA A 275 -3.32 -19.44 -6.02
CA ALA A 275 -2.51 -19.12 -7.19
C ALA A 275 -3.35 -18.52 -8.32
N GLU A 276 -4.60 -18.96 -8.49
CA GLU A 276 -5.53 -18.46 -9.52
C GLU A 276 -6.02 -17.02 -9.26
N GLU A 277 -6.04 -16.59 -8.00
CA GLU A 277 -6.45 -15.23 -7.62
C GLU A 277 -5.41 -14.15 -7.91
N VAL A 278 -4.14 -14.53 -8.10
CA VAL A 278 -3.10 -13.56 -8.47
C VAL A 278 -3.33 -13.17 -9.94
N PRO A 279 -3.53 -11.87 -10.25
CA PRO A 279 -3.75 -11.43 -11.61
C PRO A 279 -2.61 -11.85 -12.53
N ALA A 280 -2.94 -12.38 -13.71
CA ALA A 280 -1.93 -12.82 -14.67
C ALA A 280 -1.11 -11.65 -15.21
N THR A 281 0.19 -11.63 -14.87
CA THR A 281 1.21 -10.73 -15.41
C THR A 281 1.32 -10.86 -16.92
#